data_AF-H5X7V1-F1
#
_entry.id   AF-H5X7V1-F1
#
_cell.length_a   1.000
_cell.length_b   1.000
_cell.length_c   1.000
_cell.angle_alpha   90.00
_cell.angle_beta   90.00
_cell.angle_gamma   90.00
#
_symmetry.space_group_name_H-M   'P 1'
#
loop_
_entity.id
_entity.type
_entity.pdbx_description
1 polymer ?
#
loop_
_entity_poly.entity_id
_entity_poly.type
_entity_poly.pdbx_seq_one_letter_code
_entity_poly.pdbx_strand_id
1 'polypeptide(L)'
;MGIEWSTRHPDLLRWLGERQDAHERWAEQTSFASALDFTPASLGIVDELIRESANSMEELTDQRMTPFIQGAIWYVGEVLCRHRKMVWKYIPDIVSGELEPFFDAAGETSALDHPCVGAPDDPESYLYPLNMLRRILLTEDEVGNPVEETLSSIFANPFEDAEDDGEELDPTAVGDDPGRADSQPLV
;
A
#
# COMPACT_ATOMS: atom_id res chain seq x y z
N MET A 1 1.43 27.10 9.80
CA MET A 1 0.79 26.52 11.00
C MET A 1 1.23 25.06 10.99
N GLY A 2 1.90 24.57 12.03
CA GLY A 2 2.40 23.19 12.04
C GLY A 2 1.24 22.23 12.26
N ILE A 3 1.12 21.21 11.42
CA ILE A 3 0.22 20.07 11.64
C ILE A 3 0.70 19.40 12.94
N GLU A 4 -0.16 19.25 13.94
CA GLU A 4 0.19 18.50 15.15
C GLU A 4 -0.36 17.08 15.01
N TRP A 5 0.51 16.14 14.64
CA TRP A 5 0.18 14.71 14.63
C TRP A 5 0.27 14.14 16.05
N SER A 6 -0.62 13.21 16.37
CA SER A 6 -0.67 12.60 17.70
C SER A 6 -0.59 11.08 17.63
N THR A 7 0.44 10.53 18.27
CA THR A 7 0.58 9.09 18.56
C THR A 7 -0.10 8.70 19.87
N ARG A 8 -0.66 9.68 20.59
CA ARG A 8 -1.23 9.51 21.94
C ARG A 8 -2.65 10.07 22.05
N HIS A 9 -3.31 10.35 20.92
CA HIS A 9 -4.68 10.84 20.93
C HIS A 9 -5.60 9.82 21.61
N PRO A 10 -6.50 10.23 22.53
CA PRO A 10 -7.35 9.29 23.27
C PRO A 10 -8.16 8.34 22.38
N ASP A 11 -8.72 8.84 21.26
CA ASP A 11 -9.47 8.00 20.33
C ASP A 11 -8.58 6.99 19.59
N LEU A 12 -7.35 7.38 19.24
CA LEU A 12 -6.39 6.46 18.65
C LEU A 12 -6.02 5.35 19.65
N LEU A 13 -5.67 5.72 20.88
CA LEU A 13 -5.31 4.75 21.91
C LEU A 13 -6.47 3.81 22.25
N ARG A 14 -7.69 4.34 22.30
CA ARG A 14 -8.91 3.55 22.51
C ARG A 14 -9.12 2.56 21.37
N TRP A 15 -9.09 3.01 20.13
CA TRP A 15 -9.25 2.15 18.96
C TRP A 15 -8.17 1.08 18.89
N LEU A 16 -6.90 1.42 19.13
CA LEU A 16 -5.79 0.45 19.16
C LEU A 16 -6.00 -0.61 20.24
N GLY A 17 -6.41 -0.21 21.45
CA GLY A 17 -6.71 -1.16 22.53
C GLY A 17 -7.86 -2.10 22.17
N GLU A 18 -8.96 -1.55 21.63
CA GLU A 18 -10.12 -2.35 21.18
C GLU A 18 -9.76 -3.34 20.07
N ARG A 19 -8.81 -3.01 19.18
CA ARG A 19 -8.34 -3.91 18.12
C ARG A 19 -7.36 -4.96 18.63
N GLN A 20 -6.45 -4.57 19.52
CA GLN A 20 -5.54 -5.50 20.18
C GLN A 20 -6.31 -6.58 20.96
N ASP A 21 -7.33 -6.18 21.73
CA ASP A 21 -8.14 -7.11 22.53
C ASP A 21 -9.03 -8.02 21.65
N ALA A 22 -9.45 -7.54 20.48
CA ALA A 22 -10.31 -8.28 19.56
C ALA A 22 -9.55 -9.19 18.58
N HIS A 23 -8.23 -9.06 18.46
CA HIS A 23 -7.44 -9.68 17.40
C HIS A 23 -7.58 -11.21 17.36
N GLU A 24 -7.47 -11.90 18.49
CA GLU A 24 -7.55 -13.36 18.54
C GLU A 24 -8.89 -13.84 17.96
N ARG A 25 -9.99 -13.25 18.42
CA ARG A 25 -11.33 -13.55 17.91
C ARG A 25 -11.51 -13.16 16.44
N TRP A 26 -10.85 -12.10 15.98
CA TRP A 26 -10.89 -11.69 14.57
C TRP A 26 -10.16 -12.73 13.70
N ALA A 27 -8.96 -13.15 14.09
CA ALA A 27 -8.19 -14.16 13.37
C ALA A 27 -8.93 -15.51 13.31
N GLU A 28 -9.58 -15.92 14.41
CA GLU A 28 -10.41 -17.13 14.50
C GLU A 28 -11.63 -17.14 13.57
N GLN A 29 -12.09 -15.97 13.10
CA GLN A 29 -13.18 -15.89 12.10
C GLN A 29 -12.70 -16.27 10.70
N THR A 30 -11.40 -16.35 10.50
CA THR A 30 -10.77 -16.72 9.22
C THR A 30 -10.36 -18.19 9.25
N SER A 31 -10.28 -18.81 8.07
CA SER A 31 -9.70 -20.16 7.92
C SER A 31 -8.18 -20.20 8.19
N PHE A 32 -7.55 -19.04 8.45
CA PHE A 32 -6.10 -18.84 8.49
C PHE A 32 -5.59 -18.33 9.83
N ALA A 33 -6.34 -18.51 10.92
CA ALA A 33 -6.02 -17.95 12.24
C ALA A 33 -4.56 -18.16 12.67
N SER A 34 -3.98 -19.35 12.45
CA SER A 34 -2.60 -19.66 12.83
C SER A 34 -1.54 -19.10 11.89
N ALA A 35 -1.91 -18.64 10.69
CA ALA A 35 -1.01 -18.08 9.70
C ALA A 35 -1.02 -16.53 9.69
N LEU A 36 -1.96 -15.92 10.41
CA LEU A 36 -1.99 -14.47 10.68
C LEU A 36 -1.02 -14.12 11.84
N ASP A 37 0.28 -14.21 11.57
CA ASP A 37 1.37 -14.10 12.55
C ASP A 37 2.10 -12.74 12.56
N PHE A 38 1.54 -11.74 11.87
CA PHE A 38 2.10 -10.41 11.64
C PHE A 38 3.46 -10.39 10.92
N THR A 39 3.83 -11.44 10.18
CA THR A 39 4.95 -11.36 9.23
C THR A 39 4.53 -10.64 7.95
N PRO A 40 5.45 -10.05 7.16
CA PRO A 40 5.10 -9.49 5.86
C PRO A 40 4.46 -10.51 4.92
N ALA A 41 4.88 -11.78 4.99
CA ALA A 41 4.31 -12.86 4.19
C ALA A 41 2.81 -13.11 4.50
N SER A 42 2.38 -12.91 5.74
CA SER A 42 0.98 -13.05 6.13
C SER A 42 0.05 -12.00 5.49
N LEU A 43 0.59 -10.93 4.88
CA LEU A 43 -0.22 -9.95 4.16
C LEU A 43 -0.90 -10.54 2.92
N GLY A 44 -0.30 -11.54 2.27
CA GLY A 44 -0.95 -12.26 1.17
C GLY A 44 -2.24 -12.98 1.59
N ILE A 45 -2.34 -13.41 2.85
CA ILE A 45 -3.57 -13.98 3.39
C ILE A 45 -4.63 -12.89 3.56
N VAL A 46 -4.23 -11.70 4.02
CA VAL A 46 -5.14 -10.55 4.14
C VAL A 46 -5.60 -10.09 2.75
N ASP A 47 -4.74 -10.13 1.73
CA ASP A 47 -5.11 -9.88 0.33
C ASP A 47 -6.27 -10.78 -0.10
N GLU A 48 -6.12 -12.10 0.07
CA GLU A 48 -7.14 -13.10 -0.29
C GLU A 48 -8.46 -12.83 0.46
N LEU A 49 -8.38 -12.67 1.79
CA LEU A 49 -9.54 -12.42 2.64
C LEU A 49 -10.31 -11.14 2.25
N ILE A 50 -9.61 -10.09 1.82
CA ILE A 50 -10.24 -8.85 1.39
C ILE A 50 -10.92 -9.02 0.03
N ARG A 51 -10.26 -9.68 -0.93
CA ARG A 51 -10.83 -10.01 -2.25
C ARG A 51 -12.05 -10.92 -2.16
N GLU A 52 -12.13 -11.77 -1.14
CA GLU A 52 -13.32 -12.56 -0.84
C GLU A 52 -14.47 -11.73 -0.23
N SER A 53 -14.15 -10.63 0.44
CA SER A 53 -15.12 -9.80 1.19
C SER A 53 -15.73 -8.64 0.39
N ALA A 54 -15.03 -8.14 -0.63
CA ALA A 54 -15.46 -6.99 -1.43
C ALA A 54 -14.96 -7.08 -2.88
N ASN A 55 -15.80 -6.64 -3.83
CA ASN A 55 -15.51 -6.65 -5.26
C ASN A 55 -15.02 -5.30 -5.78
N SER A 56 -15.08 -4.25 -4.97
CA SER A 56 -14.68 -2.90 -5.36
C SER A 56 -14.20 -2.06 -4.17
N MET A 57 -13.48 -0.97 -4.48
CA MET A 57 -13.07 0.02 -3.48
C MET A 57 -14.25 0.69 -2.76
N GLU A 58 -15.35 0.89 -3.47
CA GLU A 58 -16.59 1.49 -2.93
C GLU A 58 -17.25 0.51 -1.94
N GLU A 59 -17.40 -0.76 -2.32
CA GLU A 59 -17.95 -1.78 -1.44
C GLU A 59 -17.10 -1.95 -0.18
N LEU A 60 -15.78 -1.95 -0.30
CA LEU A 60 -14.88 -1.99 0.85
C LEU A 60 -15.02 -0.74 1.73
N THR A 61 -15.18 0.43 1.12
CA THR A 61 -15.40 1.69 1.83
C THR A 61 -16.69 1.59 2.64
N ASP A 62 -17.80 1.14 2.05
CA ASP A 62 -19.07 0.95 2.77
C ASP A 62 -18.95 -0.03 3.94
N GLN A 63 -18.12 -1.06 3.79
CA GLN A 63 -17.84 -2.04 4.83
C GLN A 63 -16.79 -1.61 5.85
N ARG A 64 -16.18 -0.42 5.73
CA ARG A 64 -15.01 -0.02 6.53
C ARG A 64 -15.21 -0.09 8.04
N MET A 65 -16.43 0.10 8.53
CA MET A 65 -16.77 0.06 9.96
C MET A 65 -17.13 -1.34 10.47
N THR A 66 -17.19 -2.36 9.60
CA THR A 66 -17.46 -3.73 10.01
C THR A 66 -16.31 -4.29 10.87
N PRO A 67 -16.59 -5.20 11.82
CA PRO A 67 -15.54 -5.79 12.65
C PRO A 67 -14.42 -6.45 11.85
N PHE A 68 -14.77 -7.08 10.72
CA PHE A 68 -13.81 -7.75 9.85
C PHE A 68 -12.85 -6.75 9.21
N ILE A 69 -13.36 -5.70 8.54
CA ILE A 69 -12.51 -4.69 7.87
C ILE A 69 -11.69 -3.91 8.90
N GLN A 70 -12.28 -3.57 10.05
CA GLN A 70 -11.55 -2.90 11.12
C GLN A 70 -10.37 -3.71 11.65
N GLY A 71 -10.51 -5.05 11.75
CA GLY A 71 -9.41 -5.93 12.11
C GLY A 71 -8.34 -6.00 11.02
N ALA A 72 -8.73 -6.04 9.75
CA ALA A 72 -7.79 -6.02 8.62
C ALA A 72 -6.98 -4.73 8.55
N ILE A 73 -7.61 -3.56 8.72
CA ILE A 73 -6.96 -2.24 8.77
C ILE A 73 -5.88 -2.24 9.86
N TRP A 74 -6.25 -2.70 11.06
CA TRP A 74 -5.34 -2.77 12.19
C TRP A 74 -4.20 -3.76 11.95
N TYR A 75 -4.49 -4.95 11.41
CA TYR A 75 -3.49 -5.97 11.13
C TYR A 75 -2.41 -5.46 10.17
N VAL A 76 -2.81 -4.84 9.05
CA VAL A 76 -1.88 -4.25 8.07
C VAL A 76 -1.01 -3.18 8.72
N GLY A 77 -1.61 -2.27 9.51
CA GLY A 77 -0.85 -1.25 10.21
C GLY A 77 0.12 -1.83 11.25
N GLU A 78 -0.25 -2.90 11.96
CA GLU A 78 0.64 -3.59 12.89
C GLU A 78 1.85 -4.24 12.20
N VAL A 79 1.65 -4.85 11.02
CA VAL A 79 2.75 -5.39 10.22
C VAL A 79 3.73 -4.25 9.85
N LEU A 80 3.23 -3.10 9.43
CA LEU A 80 4.07 -1.92 9.13
C LEU A 80 4.80 -1.40 10.38
N CYS A 81 4.12 -1.27 11.51
CA CYS A 81 4.72 -0.84 12.77
C CYS A 81 5.87 -1.77 13.18
N ARG A 82 5.69 -3.09 13.06
CA ARG A 82 6.69 -4.09 13.47
C ARG A 82 7.88 -4.20 12.52
N HIS A 83 7.66 -4.12 11.22
CA HIS A 83 8.69 -4.41 10.22
C HIS A 83 9.29 -3.18 9.53
N ARG A 84 8.62 -2.02 9.57
CA ARG A 84 9.14 -0.74 9.04
C ARG A 84 9.45 0.29 10.14
N LYS A 85 9.36 -0.10 11.42
CA LYS A 85 9.55 0.80 12.59
C LYS A 85 8.63 2.03 12.54
N MET A 86 7.46 1.88 11.92
CA MET A 86 6.44 2.91 11.89
C MET A 86 5.69 2.97 13.22
N VAL A 87 4.95 4.05 13.41
CA VAL A 87 4.04 4.24 14.54
C VAL A 87 2.67 4.63 14.04
N TRP A 88 1.64 4.19 14.74
CA TRP A 88 0.28 4.69 14.55
C TRP A 88 0.19 6.18 14.85
N LYS A 89 -0.46 6.92 13.96
CA LYS A 89 -0.65 8.37 14.02
C LYS A 89 -2.11 8.72 13.73
N TYR A 90 -2.56 9.76 14.40
CA TYR A 90 -3.79 10.46 14.07
C TYR A 90 -3.42 11.91 13.76
N ILE A 91 -3.70 12.33 12.54
CA ILE A 91 -3.21 13.60 11.98
C ILE A 91 -4.39 14.42 11.52
N PRO A 92 -4.39 15.75 11.69
CA PRO A 92 -5.43 16.59 11.12
C PRO A 92 -5.25 16.71 9.61
N ASP A 93 -6.34 17.06 8.92
CA ASP A 93 -6.32 17.33 7.49
C ASP A 93 -5.38 18.49 7.15
N ILE A 94 -4.63 18.32 6.07
CA ILE A 94 -3.55 19.24 5.69
C ILE A 94 -4.09 20.57 5.18
N VAL A 95 -5.33 20.61 4.69
CA VAL A 95 -5.97 21.79 4.11
C VAL A 95 -6.74 22.57 5.17
N SER A 96 -7.64 21.90 5.89
CA SER A 96 -8.52 22.47 6.90
C SER A 96 -7.85 22.60 8.27
N GLY A 97 -6.86 21.76 8.58
CA GLY A 97 -6.28 21.63 9.92
C GLY A 97 -7.22 20.95 10.92
N GLU A 98 -8.37 20.45 10.47
CA GLU A 98 -9.34 19.77 11.32
C GLU A 98 -8.99 18.30 11.50
N LEU A 99 -9.23 17.78 12.70
CA LEU A 99 -9.06 16.36 12.99
C LEU A 99 -10.34 15.62 12.62
N GLU A 100 -10.36 15.02 11.42
CA GLU A 100 -11.52 14.28 10.92
C GLU A 100 -11.75 13.00 11.72
N PRO A 101 -13.02 12.63 12.04
CA PRO A 101 -13.33 11.39 12.71
C PRO A 101 -12.78 10.16 11.98
N PHE A 102 -12.49 9.10 12.74
CA PHE A 102 -12.08 7.82 12.17
C PHE A 102 -13.13 7.32 11.17
N PHE A 103 -12.66 7.04 9.96
CA PHE A 103 -13.46 6.42 8.90
C PHE A 103 -14.77 7.16 8.59
N ASP A 104 -14.81 8.50 8.70
CA ASP A 104 -16.06 9.27 8.60
C ASP A 104 -16.89 8.83 7.38
N ALA A 105 -18.15 8.49 7.67
CA ALA A 105 -19.12 8.00 6.70
C ALA A 105 -20.09 9.03 6.17
N ALA A 106 -20.05 10.24 6.72
CA ALA A 106 -20.89 11.34 6.30
C ALA A 106 -20.23 12.26 5.25
N GLY A 107 -18.91 12.16 5.04
CA GLY A 107 -18.22 12.93 4.02
C GLY A 107 -18.25 12.22 2.66
N GLU A 108 -18.76 12.89 1.61
CA GLU A 108 -18.64 12.44 0.20
C GLU A 108 -17.18 12.16 -0.20
N THR A 109 -16.24 12.72 0.54
CA THR A 109 -14.79 12.56 0.40
C THR A 109 -14.13 12.89 1.74
N SER A 110 -14.10 11.98 2.71
CA SER A 110 -13.03 12.10 3.73
C SER A 110 -11.73 11.87 2.97
N ALA A 111 -10.93 12.93 2.80
CA ALA A 111 -9.70 12.86 2.02
C ALA A 111 -8.66 11.92 2.69
N LEU A 112 -8.88 11.56 3.96
CA LEU A 112 -7.92 10.86 4.80
C LEU A 112 -8.59 9.70 5.56
N ASP A 113 -8.17 8.47 5.28
CA ASP A 113 -8.72 7.28 5.93
C ASP A 113 -8.10 7.01 7.31
N HIS A 114 -8.31 7.91 8.27
CA HIS A 114 -7.73 7.78 9.60
C HIS A 114 -8.16 6.50 10.33
N PRO A 115 -7.25 5.86 11.09
CA PRO A 115 -5.87 6.29 11.40
C PRO A 115 -4.83 5.87 10.35
N CYS A 116 -3.63 6.46 10.43
CA CYS A 116 -2.49 6.14 9.56
C CYS A 116 -1.30 5.57 10.36
N VAL A 117 -0.31 5.02 9.65
CA VAL A 117 0.99 4.66 10.20
C VAL A 117 2.08 5.44 9.50
N GLY A 118 3.16 5.80 10.19
CA GLY A 118 4.23 6.58 9.57
C GLY A 118 5.52 6.54 10.37
N ALA A 119 6.62 7.04 9.80
CA ALA A 119 7.88 7.12 10.52
C ALA A 119 7.76 8.05 11.74
N PRO A 120 8.32 7.70 12.91
CA PRO A 120 8.08 8.43 14.16
C PRO A 120 8.53 9.89 14.13
N ASP A 121 9.62 10.16 13.39
CA ASP A 121 10.27 11.47 13.34
C ASP A 121 10.03 12.23 12.02
N ASP A 122 9.18 11.70 11.15
CA ASP A 122 8.85 12.31 9.85
C ASP A 122 7.34 12.54 9.74
N PRO A 123 6.89 13.80 9.68
CA PRO A 123 5.47 14.12 9.61
C PRO A 123 4.84 13.91 8.25
N GLU A 124 5.63 13.86 7.18
CA GLU A 124 5.14 13.72 5.80
C GLU A 124 5.12 12.25 5.38
N SER A 125 5.88 11.40 6.08
CA SER A 125 5.83 9.94 5.89
C SER A 125 4.66 9.33 6.66
N TYR A 126 3.57 9.04 5.93
CA TYR A 126 2.45 8.24 6.41
C TYR A 126 1.79 7.41 5.30
N LEU A 127 1.21 6.29 5.71
CA LEU A 127 0.41 5.36 4.90
C LEU A 127 -0.93 5.14 5.60
N TYR A 128 -2.00 5.06 4.82
CA TYR A 128 -3.35 4.78 5.33
C TYR A 128 -3.69 3.30 5.10
N PRO A 129 -3.76 2.47 6.14
CA PRO A 129 -4.04 1.04 5.96
C PRO A 129 -5.37 0.77 5.25
N LEU A 130 -6.44 1.55 5.50
CA LEU A 130 -7.68 1.41 4.73
C LEU A 130 -7.48 1.70 3.24
N ASN A 131 -6.73 2.75 2.88
CA ASN A 131 -6.42 3.02 1.49
C ASN A 131 -5.65 1.85 0.84
N MET A 132 -4.73 1.23 1.57
CA MET A 132 -3.99 0.06 1.09
C MET A 132 -4.95 -1.11 0.79
N LEU A 133 -5.90 -1.39 1.69
CA LEU A 133 -6.92 -2.42 1.44
C LEU A 133 -7.82 -2.09 0.23
N ARG A 134 -8.11 -0.81 -0.03
CA ARG A 134 -8.88 -0.42 -1.23
C ARG A 134 -8.08 -0.67 -2.49
N ARG A 135 -6.81 -0.25 -2.51
CA ARG A 135 -5.97 -0.30 -3.72
C ARG A 135 -5.77 -1.70 -4.27
N ILE A 136 -5.75 -2.74 -3.44
CA ILE A 136 -5.65 -4.11 -3.94
C ILE A 136 -6.86 -4.53 -4.78
N LEU A 137 -8.02 -3.88 -4.61
CA LEU A 137 -9.21 -4.11 -5.43
C LEU A 137 -9.20 -3.31 -6.75
N LEU A 138 -8.19 -2.47 -6.98
CA LEU A 138 -8.02 -1.76 -8.24
C LEU A 138 -7.56 -2.74 -9.32
N THR A 139 -8.26 -2.77 -10.44
CA THR A 139 -7.91 -3.62 -11.60
C THR A 139 -7.29 -2.83 -12.74
N GLU A 140 -7.50 -1.52 -12.79
CA GLU A 140 -6.98 -0.61 -13.81
C GLU A 140 -6.49 0.70 -13.18
N ASP A 141 -5.40 1.27 -13.71
CA ASP A 141 -4.93 2.61 -13.32
C ASP A 141 -5.81 3.75 -13.91
N GLU A 142 -5.44 5.00 -13.64
CA GLU A 142 -6.16 6.19 -14.11
C GLU A 142 -6.21 6.33 -15.65
N VAL A 143 -5.34 5.61 -16.37
CA VAL A 143 -5.23 5.63 -17.82
C VAL A 143 -5.82 4.35 -18.45
N GLY A 144 -6.32 3.42 -17.63
CA GLY A 144 -6.94 2.17 -18.06
C GLY A 144 -5.97 1.02 -18.30
N ASN A 145 -4.72 1.12 -17.82
CA ASN A 145 -3.80 -0.02 -17.87
C ASN A 145 -4.15 -1.00 -16.74
N PRO A 146 -4.11 -2.32 -16.99
CA PRO A 146 -4.36 -3.30 -15.94
C PRO A 146 -3.31 -3.17 -14.82
N VAL A 147 -3.76 -3.21 -13.57
CA VAL A 147 -2.90 -3.23 -12.38
C VAL A 147 -3.30 -4.39 -11.47
N GLU A 148 -2.30 -4.97 -10.81
CA GLU A 148 -2.50 -5.95 -9.76
C GLU A 148 -1.70 -5.52 -8.53
N GLU A 149 -2.37 -4.84 -7.62
CA GLU A 149 -1.77 -4.46 -6.34
C GLU A 149 -1.97 -5.56 -5.30
N THR A 150 -0.95 -5.73 -4.46
CA THR A 150 -0.97 -6.66 -3.32
C THR A 150 -0.49 -5.93 -2.07
N LEU A 151 -0.95 -6.33 -0.90
CA LEU A 151 -0.46 -5.77 0.36
C LEU A 151 1.04 -6.05 0.58
N SER A 152 1.55 -7.11 -0.03
CA SER A 152 2.96 -7.46 0.03
C SER A 152 3.85 -6.51 -0.77
N SER A 153 3.34 -5.90 -1.85
CA SER A 153 4.13 -4.99 -2.70
C SER A 153 4.60 -3.73 -1.96
N ILE A 154 3.93 -3.35 -0.86
CA ILE A 154 4.36 -2.25 0.02
C ILE A 154 5.73 -2.52 0.66
N PHE A 155 6.10 -3.79 0.79
CA PHE A 155 7.43 -4.17 1.27
C PHE A 155 8.47 -4.29 0.17
N ALA A 156 8.06 -4.38 -1.10
CA ALA A 156 8.97 -4.42 -2.23
C ALA A 156 9.74 -3.09 -2.31
N ASN A 157 11.02 -3.19 -2.67
CA ASN A 157 11.82 -2.03 -3.02
C ASN A 157 11.40 -1.62 -4.45
N PRO A 158 10.84 -0.42 -4.69
CA PRO A 158 10.36 -0.01 -6.01
C PRO A 158 11.48 0.11 -7.07
N PHE A 159 12.74 -0.13 -6.68
CA PHE A 159 13.91 -0.09 -7.53
C PHE A 159 14.61 -1.45 -7.70
N GLU A 160 14.14 -2.54 -7.08
CA GLU A 160 14.75 -3.87 -7.24
C GLU A 160 14.25 -4.63 -8.48
N ASP A 161 13.08 -4.28 -9.02
CA ASP A 161 12.54 -4.92 -10.24
C ASP A 161 13.04 -4.26 -11.55
N ALA A 162 14.02 -3.36 -11.46
CA ALA A 162 14.57 -2.61 -12.60
C ALA A 162 16.00 -3.02 -13.01
N GLU A 163 16.47 -4.21 -12.64
CA GLU A 163 17.72 -4.75 -13.16
C GLU A 163 17.50 -6.03 -13.99
N ASP A 164 17.83 -5.90 -15.28
CA ASP A 164 18.43 -6.91 -16.17
C ASP A 164 17.62 -7.36 -17.39
N ASP A 165 17.37 -6.44 -18.32
CA ASP A 165 17.54 -6.67 -19.75
C ASP A 165 18.88 -6.06 -20.20
N GLY A 166 19.96 -6.63 -19.68
CA GLY A 166 21.29 -6.51 -20.25
C GLY A 166 21.29 -7.02 -21.70
N GLU A 167 21.00 -6.13 -22.65
CA GLU A 167 21.51 -6.28 -24.01
C GLU A 167 23.04 -6.15 -23.92
N GLU A 168 23.74 -7.28 -23.79
CA GLU A 168 25.17 -7.33 -24.09
C GLU A 168 25.35 -6.83 -25.53
N LEU A 169 25.77 -5.57 -25.66
CA LEU A 169 26.28 -5.06 -26.92
C LEU A 169 27.55 -5.84 -27.24
N ASP A 170 27.41 -6.86 -28.08
CA ASP A 170 28.50 -7.67 -28.62
C ASP A 170 29.54 -6.73 -29.27
N PRO A 171 30.75 -6.59 -28.68
CA PRO A 171 31.78 -5.71 -29.23
C PRO A 171 32.44 -6.27 -30.50
N THR A 172 32.00 -7.43 -31.01
CA THR A 172 32.67 -8.16 -32.08
C THR A 172 31.95 -8.19 -33.42
N ALA A 173 30.91 -7.37 -33.63
CA ALA A 173 30.32 -7.14 -34.95
C ALA A 173 31.26 -6.31 -35.86
N VAL A 174 32.41 -6.88 -36.21
CA VAL A 174 33.27 -6.47 -37.32
C VAL A 174 33.18 -7.56 -38.39
N GLY A 175 32.69 -7.15 -39.56
CA GLY A 175 32.64 -7.96 -40.79
C GLY A 175 31.27 -7.75 -41.45
N ASP A 176 31.12 -7.47 -42.73
CA ASP A 176 32.02 -7.49 -43.87
C ASP A 176 31.18 -6.82 -45.00
N ASP A 177 31.68 -5.81 -45.71
CA ASP A 177 31.09 -5.45 -47.01
C ASP A 177 32.21 -5.33 -48.06
N PRO A 178 32.38 -6.37 -48.89
CA PRO A 178 33.28 -6.34 -50.01
C PRO A 178 32.50 -5.93 -51.27
N GLY A 179 32.70 -4.69 -51.70
CA GLY A 179 32.76 -4.39 -53.14
C GLY A 179 31.77 -3.37 -53.68
N ARG A 180 32.31 -2.20 -54.03
CA ARG A 180 31.93 -1.57 -55.30
C ARG A 180 33.16 -0.93 -55.96
N ALA A 181 33.55 -1.53 -57.08
CA ALA A 181 34.67 -1.13 -57.92
C ALA A 181 34.39 0.16 -58.72
N ASP A 182 35.49 0.90 -58.94
CA ASP A 182 35.88 1.72 -60.08
C ASP A 182 34.81 2.48 -60.88
N SER A 183 34.99 3.81 -60.98
CA SER A 183 35.29 4.49 -62.25
C SER A 183 35.33 6.02 -62.06
N GLN A 184 36.52 6.62 -62.14
CA GLN A 184 36.70 7.95 -62.76
C GLN A 184 36.60 7.77 -64.29
N PRO A 185 36.23 8.78 -65.13
CA PRO A 185 36.89 10.10 -65.14
C PRO A 185 36.11 11.33 -65.72
N LEU A 186 36.83 12.48 -65.76
CA LEU A 186 36.78 13.63 -66.70
C LEU A 186 35.43 14.37 -66.86
N VAL A 187 35.32 15.69 -66.62
CA VAL A 187 36.18 16.84 -66.95
C VAL A 187 36.04 17.94 -65.89
#